data_AF-A0A243RNL4-F1
#
_entry.id   AF-A0A243RNL4-F1
#
_cell.length_a   1.000
_cell.length_b   1.000
_cell.length_c   1.000
_cell.angle_alpha   90.00
_cell.angle_beta   90.00
_cell.angle_gamma   90.00
#
_symmetry.space_group_name_H-M   'P 1'
#
loop_
_entity.id
_entity.type
_entity.pdbx_description
1 polymer ?
#
loop_
_entity_poly.entity_id
_entity_poly.type
_entity_poly.pdbx_seq_one_letter_code
_entity_poly.pdbx_strand_id
1 'polypeptide(L)'
;MGRSVGETMNAAYTDIHGRSGRLHQAFRGPKFTLLALGDGAAATTATLAWPAMGDPLDTLAVSDPGSGLKRSYGVTGPTLILVRPDGYITAVDRDGRHTDIEQFLELVAPAA
;
A
#
# COMPACT_ATOMS: atom_id res chain seq x y z
N MET A 1 -11.20 23.40 5.35
CA MET A 1 -9.84 23.24 5.95
C MET A 1 -9.22 21.97 5.38
N GLY A 2 -8.70 22.04 4.14
CA GLY A 2 -8.16 20.88 3.43
C GLY A 2 -6.73 20.63 3.89
N ARG A 3 -6.50 19.51 4.58
CA ARG A 3 -5.14 19.14 5.01
C ARG A 3 -4.40 18.56 3.81
N SER A 4 -3.29 19.20 3.49
CA SER A 4 -2.42 18.94 2.34
C SER A 4 -1.89 17.51 2.36
N VAL A 5 -1.66 16.92 1.19
CA VAL A 5 -1.06 15.59 0.95
C VAL A 5 0.23 15.33 1.76
N GLY A 6 0.94 16.37 2.21
CA GLY A 6 2.11 16.22 3.10
C GLY A 6 1.80 15.72 4.52
N GLU A 7 0.59 15.94 5.06
CA GLU A 7 0.25 15.50 6.42
C GLU A 7 -0.09 14.00 6.48
N THR A 8 -0.56 13.43 5.36
CA THR A 8 -0.94 12.02 5.26
C THR A 8 0.28 11.09 5.23
N MET A 9 1.37 11.52 4.61
CA MET A 9 2.65 10.78 4.59
C MET A 9 3.36 10.73 5.95
N ASN A 10 3.06 11.65 6.87
CA ASN A 10 3.58 11.62 8.24
C ASN A 10 2.63 10.91 9.22
N ALA A 11 1.60 10.23 8.70
CA ALA A 11 0.71 9.48 9.55
C ALA A 11 1.44 8.29 10.20
N ALA A 12 1.12 8.08 11.48
CA ALA A 12 1.54 6.90 12.20
C ALA A 12 0.78 5.68 11.66
N TYR A 13 1.46 4.54 11.58
CA TYR A 13 0.82 3.26 11.34
C TYR A 13 1.28 2.25 12.38
N THR A 14 0.44 1.24 12.62
CA THR A 14 0.80 0.02 13.35
C THR A 14 0.40 -1.15 12.47
N ASP A 15 1.40 -1.92 12.06
CA ASP A 15 1.25 -3.08 11.20
C ASP A 15 0.77 -4.32 11.99
N ILE A 16 0.28 -5.34 11.28
CA ILE A 16 -0.18 -6.59 11.88
C ILE A 16 0.90 -7.32 12.69
N HIS A 17 2.17 -7.07 12.41
CA HIS A 17 3.30 -7.62 13.17
C HIS A 17 3.63 -6.79 14.42
N GLY A 18 2.80 -5.80 14.78
CA GLY A 18 3.03 -4.88 15.90
C GLY A 18 4.08 -3.81 15.61
N ARG A 19 4.61 -3.76 14.38
CA ARG A 19 5.60 -2.75 13.97
C ARG A 19 4.91 -1.41 13.80
N SER A 20 5.35 -0.42 14.57
CA SER A 20 4.82 0.95 14.48
C SER A 20 5.86 1.86 13.82
N GLY A 21 5.39 2.79 12.98
CA GLY A 21 6.28 3.67 12.25
C GLY A 21 5.56 4.87 11.61
N ARG A 22 6.27 5.54 10.70
CA ARG A 22 5.71 6.60 9.85
C ARG A 22 5.67 6.12 8.41
N LEU A 23 4.56 6.36 7.70
CA LEU A 23 4.38 5.88 6.33
C LEU A 23 5.53 6.32 5.39
N HIS A 24 5.97 7.59 5.47
CA HIS A 24 7.10 8.06 4.66
C HIS A 24 8.44 7.34 4.93
N GLN A 25 8.62 6.78 6.12
CA GLN A 25 9.81 5.97 6.42
C GLN A 25 9.67 4.57 5.84
N ALA A 26 8.47 4.00 5.87
CA ALA A 26 8.19 2.70 5.28
C ALA A 26 8.38 2.70 3.76
N PHE A 27 7.99 3.79 3.09
CA PHE A 27 8.14 3.97 1.64
C PHE A 27 9.56 4.35 1.20
N ARG A 28 10.49 4.53 2.14
CA ARG A 28 11.83 4.99 1.79
C ARG A 28 12.66 3.83 1.24
N GLY A 29 13.29 4.06 0.08
CA GLY A 29 14.29 3.15 -0.52
C GLY A 29 13.93 2.73 -1.95
N PRO A 30 14.84 2.07 -2.67
CA PRO A 30 14.62 1.55 -4.02
C PRO A 30 13.75 0.29 -3.96
N LYS A 31 12.50 0.42 -3.52
CA LYS A 31 11.56 -0.69 -3.37
C LYS A 31 10.13 -0.25 -3.59
N PHE A 32 9.32 -1.14 -4.14
CA PHE A 32 7.87 -0.95 -4.15
C PHE A 32 7.32 -1.24 -2.76
N THR A 33 6.29 -0.53 -2.36
CA THR A 33 5.57 -0.83 -1.10
C THR A 33 4.10 -1.08 -1.40
N LEU A 34 3.62 -2.27 -1.07
CA LEU A 34 2.21 -2.60 -1.08
C LEU A 34 1.61 -2.36 0.30
N LEU A 35 0.88 -1.26 0.44
CA LEU A 35 0.18 -0.90 1.65
C LEU A 35 -1.23 -1.51 1.64
N ALA A 36 -1.48 -2.46 2.54
CA ALA A 36 -2.78 -3.05 2.79
C ALA A 36 -3.42 -2.41 4.01
N LEU A 37 -4.60 -1.84 3.86
CA LEU A 37 -5.34 -1.12 4.89
C LEU A 37 -6.69 -1.80 5.15
N GLY A 38 -6.97 -2.10 6.41
CA GLY A 38 -8.20 -2.72 6.85
C GLY A 38 -8.11 -4.23 7.01
N ASP A 39 -9.12 -4.79 7.66
CA ASP A 39 -9.24 -6.22 7.91
C ASP A 39 -9.35 -7.01 6.59
N GLY A 40 -8.61 -8.11 6.46
CA GLY A 40 -8.59 -8.93 5.24
C GLY A 40 -7.66 -8.44 4.12
N ALA A 41 -7.24 -7.18 4.09
CA ALA A 41 -6.33 -6.67 3.06
C ALA A 41 -4.95 -7.34 3.11
N ALA A 42 -4.51 -7.78 4.30
CA ALA A 42 -3.27 -8.55 4.48
C ALA A 42 -3.30 -9.88 3.70
N ALA A 43 -4.44 -10.56 3.64
CA ALA A 43 -4.56 -11.83 2.94
C ALA A 43 -4.35 -11.65 1.44
N THR A 44 -4.82 -10.55 0.86
CA THR A 44 -4.55 -10.22 -0.54
C THR A 44 -3.06 -10.08 -0.82
N THR A 45 -2.31 -9.43 0.07
CA THR A 45 -0.88 -9.22 -0.16
C THR A 45 -0.11 -10.53 -0.31
N ALA A 46 -0.55 -11.60 0.36
CA ALA A 46 0.05 -12.93 0.27
C ALA A 46 -0.30 -13.64 -1.05
N THR A 47 -1.42 -13.30 -1.68
CA THR A 47 -1.85 -13.85 -2.97
C THR A 47 -1.30 -13.10 -4.18
N LEU A 48 -0.68 -11.94 -3.97
CA LEU A 48 -0.17 -11.13 -5.06
C LEU A 48 1.10 -11.76 -5.65
N ALA A 49 1.05 -12.11 -6.94
CA ALA A 49 2.19 -12.66 -7.67
C ALA A 49 3.16 -11.54 -8.09
N TRP A 50 3.97 -11.04 -7.15
CA TRP A 50 5.02 -10.07 -7.48
C TRP A 50 6.16 -10.77 -8.26
N PRO A 51 6.65 -10.20 -9.37
CA PRO A 51 7.74 -10.76 -10.14
C PRO A 51 9.01 -10.93 -9.29
N ALA A 52 9.64 -12.10 -9.38
CA ALA A 52 10.93 -12.36 -8.71
C ALA A 52 12.10 -11.58 -9.36
N MET A 53 11.94 -11.16 -10.62
CA MET A 53 12.88 -10.28 -11.33
C MET A 53 12.34 -8.86 -11.34
N GLY A 54 13.04 -7.93 -10.68
CA GLY A 54 12.66 -6.51 -10.61
C GLY A 54 13.05 -5.88 -9.28
N ASP A 55 12.55 -4.67 -9.01
CA ASP A 55 12.66 -4.03 -7.71
C ASP A 55 11.90 -4.84 -6.64
N PRO A 56 12.44 -4.93 -5.41
CA PRO A 56 11.80 -5.68 -4.34
C PRO A 56 10.46 -5.04 -3.93
N LEU A 57 9.50 -5.89 -3.55
CA LEU A 57 8.24 -5.48 -2.95
C LEU A 57 8.28 -5.66 -1.43
N ASP A 58 7.98 -4.59 -0.71
CA ASP A 58 7.73 -4.61 0.72
C ASP A 58 6.22 -4.56 0.97
N THR A 59 5.71 -5.47 1.81
CA THR A 59 4.29 -5.47 2.19
C THR A 59 4.13 -4.85 3.56
N LEU A 60 3.18 -3.92 3.66
CA LEU A 60 2.83 -3.24 4.91
C LEU A 60 1.33 -3.38 5.14
N ALA A 61 0.92 -4.15 6.14
CA ALA A 61 -0.47 -4.46 6.40
C ALA A 61 -0.94 -3.85 7.72
N VAL A 62 -1.90 -2.94 7.64
CA VAL A 62 -2.46 -2.21 8.79
C VAL A 62 -3.92 -2.62 8.94
N SER A 63 -4.21 -3.56 9.84
CA SER A 63 -5.59 -4.05 10.06
C SER A 63 -6.53 -2.98 10.61
N ASP A 64 -6.05 -2.13 11.53
CA ASP A 64 -6.82 -1.00 12.06
C ASP A 64 -6.17 0.34 11.69
N PRO A 65 -6.43 0.87 10.48
CA PRO A 65 -5.95 2.18 10.13
C PRO A 65 -6.71 3.22 10.95
N GLY A 66 -5.97 4.10 11.63
CA GLY A 66 -6.57 5.23 12.33
C GLY A 66 -7.41 6.12 11.39
N SER A 67 -8.32 6.89 11.96
CA SER A 67 -9.24 7.77 11.21
C SER A 67 -8.51 8.75 10.27
N GLY A 68 -7.30 9.16 10.63
CA GLY A 68 -6.40 9.94 9.77
C GLY A 68 -6.07 9.20 8.48
N LEU A 69 -5.49 8.00 8.58
CA LEU A 69 -5.16 7.15 7.42
C LEU A 69 -6.39 6.85 6.57
N LYS A 70 -7.50 6.49 7.23
CA LYS A 70 -8.76 6.18 6.55
C LYS A 70 -9.24 7.36 5.70
N ARG A 71 -9.21 8.59 6.25
CA ARG A 71 -9.61 9.79 5.51
C ARG A 71 -8.61 10.15 4.40
N SER A 72 -7.31 10.03 4.67
CA SER A 72 -6.24 10.35 3.75
C SER A 72 -6.27 9.54 2.46
N TYR A 73 -6.54 8.25 2.59
CA TYR A 73 -6.56 7.31 1.48
C TYR A 73 -7.99 6.92 1.04
N GLY A 74 -9.01 7.49 1.68
CA GLY A 74 -10.42 7.18 1.40
C GLY A 74 -10.78 5.73 1.69
N VAL A 75 -10.20 5.14 2.75
CA VAL A 75 -10.42 3.76 3.17
C VAL A 75 -11.78 3.66 3.86
N THR A 76 -12.75 3.05 3.17
CA THR A 76 -14.06 2.68 3.71
C THR A 76 -14.20 1.18 3.97
N GLY A 77 -13.24 0.39 3.49
CA GLY A 77 -13.16 -1.06 3.60
C GLY A 77 -11.74 -1.55 3.27
N PRO A 78 -11.53 -2.86 3.04
CA PRO A 78 -10.22 -3.41 2.68
C PRO A 78 -9.68 -2.71 1.43
N THR A 79 -8.51 -2.08 1.56
CA THR A 79 -7.91 -1.23 0.52
C THR A 79 -6.45 -1.60 0.33
N LEU A 80 -6.00 -1.68 -0.92
CA LEU A 80 -4.63 -1.98 -1.31
C LEU A 80 -4.09 -0.82 -2.11
N ILE A 81 -2.86 -0.42 -1.78
CA ILE A 81 -2.24 0.75 -2.38
C ILE A 81 -0.83 0.37 -2.75
N LEU A 82 -0.51 0.44 -4.05
CA LEU A 82 0.83 0.23 -4.54
C LEU A 82 1.56 1.56 -4.63
N VAL A 83 2.65 1.67 -3.87
CA VAL A 83 3.52 2.84 -3.80
C VAL A 83 4.84 2.53 -4.49
N ARG A 84 5.26 3.41 -5.38
CA ARG A 84 6.54 3.33 -6.08
C ARG A 84 7.72 3.69 -5.18
N PRO A 85 8.96 3.30 -5.54
CA PRO A 85 10.18 3.72 -4.84
C PRO A 85 10.37 5.24 -4.69
N ASP A 86 9.82 6.02 -5.63
CA ASP A 86 9.82 7.49 -5.59
C ASP A 86 8.76 8.10 -4.64
N GLY A 87 7.94 7.26 -3.99
CA GLY A 87 6.91 7.68 -3.05
C GLY A 87 5.57 8.05 -3.69
N TYR A 88 5.42 7.94 -5.02
CA TYR A 88 4.14 8.18 -5.68
C TYR A 88 3.24 6.93 -5.64
N ILE A 89 1.93 7.18 -5.55
CA ILE A 89 0.90 6.13 -5.62
C ILE A 89 0.70 5.76 -7.08
N THR A 90 0.79 4.48 -7.38
CA THR A 90 0.66 3.96 -8.74
C THR A 90 -0.67 3.27 -8.99
N ALA A 91 -1.20 2.55 -7.99
CA ALA A 91 -2.47 1.85 -8.08
C ALA A 91 -3.17 1.84 -6.73
N VAL A 92 -4.50 1.91 -6.74
CA VAL A 92 -5.35 1.84 -5.56
C VAL A 92 -6.54 0.94 -5.84
N ASP A 93 -6.57 -0.20 -5.18
CA ASP A 93 -7.67 -1.15 -5.23
C ASP A 93 -8.50 -1.06 -3.96
N ARG A 94 -9.81 -0.96 -4.11
CA ARG A 94 -10.76 -0.82 -3.00
C ARG A 94 -11.76 -1.98 -3.04
N ASP A 95 -12.29 -2.33 -1.88
CA ASP A 95 -13.31 -3.39 -1.73
C ASP A 95 -12.83 -4.79 -2.17
N GLY A 96 -11.51 -5.04 -2.10
CA GLY A 96 -10.95 -6.36 -2.44
C GLY A 96 -11.07 -6.75 -3.92
N ARG A 97 -11.42 -5.82 -4.81
CA ARG A 97 -11.08 -5.96 -6.23
C ARG A 97 -9.59 -5.68 -6.36
N HIS A 98 -8.88 -6.39 -7.23
CA HIS A 98 -7.42 -6.27 -7.42
C HIS A 98 -7.06 -5.87 -8.86
N THR A 99 -8.03 -5.34 -9.61
CA THR A 99 -7.93 -5.21 -11.07
C THR A 99 -6.91 -4.16 -11.49
N ASP A 100 -6.73 -3.10 -10.70
CA ASP A 100 -5.77 -2.04 -10.99
C ASP A 100 -4.33 -2.47 -10.67
N ILE A 101 -4.12 -3.22 -9.58
CA ILE A 101 -2.79 -3.74 -9.23
C ILE A 101 -2.37 -4.84 -10.20
N GLU A 102 -3.28 -5.74 -10.60
CA GLU A 102 -3.00 -6.79 -11.59
C GLU A 102 -2.62 -6.20 -12.96
N GLN A 103 -3.38 -5.20 -13.45
CA GLN A 103 -3.02 -4.50 -14.69
C GLN A 103 -1.66 -3.80 -14.60
N PHE A 104 -1.35 -3.21 -13.44
CA PHE A 104 -0.03 -2.62 -13.25
C PHE A 104 1.07 -3.67 -13.30
N LEU A 105 0.87 -4.84 -12.67
CA LEU A 105 1.82 -5.95 -12.73
C LEU A 105 2.05 -6.43 -14.17
N GLU A 106 1.00 -6.54 -14.98
CA GLU A 106 1.14 -6.86 -16.41
C GLU A 106 1.97 -5.80 -17.17
N LEU A 107 1.91 -4.54 -16.75
CA LEU A 107 2.63 -3.43 -17.37
C LEU A 107 4.11 -3.38 -16.96
N VAL A 108 4.44 -3.66 -15.69
CA VAL A 108 5.82 -3.57 -15.17
C VAL A 108 6.59 -4.87 -15.18
N ALA A 109 5.90 -6.00 -15.22
CA ALA A 109 6.46 -7.32 -15.43
C ALA A 109 5.73 -7.96 -16.60
N PRO A 110 6.10 -7.63 -17.85
CA PRO A 110 5.65 -8.44 -18.97
C PRO A 110 6.07 -9.88 -18.68
N ALA A 111 5.07 -10.76 -18.66
CA ALA A 111 5.22 -12.18 -18.35
C ALA A 111 6.52 -12.74 -18.96
N ALA A 112 7.39 -13.26 -18.10
CA ALA A 112 8.50 -14.10 -18.52
C ALA A 112 7.97 -15.46 -18.99
#